data_AF-A0A8T4VCI8-F1
#
_entry.id   AF-A0A8T4VCI8-F1
#
_cell.length_a   1.000
_cell.length_b   1.000
_cell.length_c   1.000
_cell.angle_alpha   90.00
_cell.angle_beta   90.00
_cell.angle_gamma   90.00
#
_symmetry.space_group_name_H-M   'P 1'
#
loop_
_entity.id
_entity.type
_entity.pdbx_description
1 polymer ?
#
loop_
_entity_poly.entity_id
_entity_poly.type
_entity_poly.pdbx_seq_one_letter_code
_entity_poly.pdbx_strand_id
1 'polypeptide(L)'
;MADSLIGLAGGFIFFSSWIVQFYETKKAKKPIYSQKFVWLRIIGCLLLMVEAVRVESIAFFLMYFATGIMMVYSLTKMKDHKTKGYF
;
A
#
# COMPACT_ATOMS: atom_id res chain seq x y z
N MET A 1 -25.92 -7.74 7.26
CA MET A 1 -26.47 -6.37 7.03
C MET A 1 -26.04 -5.37 8.11
N ALA A 2 -25.50 -5.81 9.26
CA ALA A 2 -24.79 -4.94 10.21
C ALA A 2 -23.29 -4.74 9.85
N ASP A 3 -22.79 -5.51 8.88
CA ASP A 3 -21.36 -5.62 8.52
C ASP A 3 -20.85 -4.49 7.61
N SER A 4 -21.76 -3.74 6.99
CA SER A 4 -21.42 -2.73 5.99
C SER A 4 -20.72 -1.51 6.60
N LEU A 5 -21.10 -1.08 7.81
CA LEU A 5 -20.52 0.12 8.42
C LEU A 5 -19.08 -0.10 8.91
N ILE A 6 -18.82 -1.25 9.54
CA ILE A 6 -17.46 -1.61 10.00
C ILE A 6 -16.55 -1.86 8.79
N GLY A 7 -17.05 -2.56 7.76
CA GLY A 7 -16.30 -2.77 6.52
C GLY A 7 -15.98 -1.45 5.80
N LEU A 8 -16.94 -0.54 5.72
CA LEU A 8 -16.76 0.78 5.09
C LEU A 8 -15.80 1.66 5.89
N ALA A 9 -15.96 1.73 7.21
CA ALA A 9 -15.06 2.47 8.10
C ALA A 9 -13.64 1.91 8.06
N GLY A 10 -13.50 0.59 8.12
CA GLY A 10 -12.22 -0.10 7.97
C GLY A 10 -11.56 0.19 6.62
N GLY A 11 -12.32 0.11 5.52
CA GLY A 11 -11.85 0.45 4.19
C GLY A 11 -11.42 1.91 4.06
N PHE A 12 -12.21 2.84 4.62
CA PHE A 12 -11.91 4.28 4.61
C PHE A 12 -10.65 4.62 5.41
N ILE A 13 -10.52 4.10 6.63
CA ILE A 13 -9.33 4.29 7.48
C ILE A 13 -8.11 3.67 6.79
N PHE A 14 -8.25 2.45 6.25
CA PHE A 14 -7.16 1.79 5.54
C PHE A 14 -6.72 2.61 4.33
N PHE A 15 -7.64 3.06 3.48
CA PHE A 15 -7.33 3.92 2.34
C PHE A 15 -6.69 5.25 2.77
N SER A 16 -7.18 5.87 3.83
CA SER A 16 -6.62 7.12 4.37
C SER A 16 -5.15 6.93 4.80
N SER A 17 -4.79 5.77 5.34
CA SER A 17 -3.40 5.46 5.69
C SER A 17 -2.45 5.53 4.48
N TRP A 18 -2.95 5.22 3.27
CA TRP A 18 -2.18 5.32 2.03
C TRP A 18 -1.93 6.77 1.62
N ILE A 19 -2.96 7.62 1.72
CA ILE A 19 -2.84 9.04 1.42
C ILE A 19 -1.78 9.67 2.32
N VAL A 20 -1.83 9.38 3.63
CA VAL A 20 -0.86 9.88 4.60
C VAL A 20 0.55 9.36 4.28
N GLN A 21 0.72 8.06 4.02
CA GLN A 21 2.02 7.48 3.68
C GLN A 21 2.63 8.13 2.42
N PHE A 22 1.82 8.36 1.39
CA PHE A 22 2.26 9.01 0.16
C PHE A 22 2.62 10.48 0.38
N TYR A 23 1.76 11.22 1.09
CA TYR A 23 1.97 12.63 1.41
C TYR A 23 3.25 12.84 2.21
N GLU A 24 3.44 12.08 3.29
CA GLU A 24 4.62 12.20 4.14
C GLU A 24 5.91 11.82 3.40
N THR A 25 5.86 10.79 2.55
CA THR A 25 7.00 10.41 1.69
C THR A 25 7.35 11.50 0.68
N LYS A 26 6.33 12.13 0.07
CA LYS A 26 6.53 13.25 -0.86
C LYS A 26 7.10 14.48 -0.14
N LYS A 27 6.58 14.80 1.04
CA LYS A 27 7.03 15.91 1.89
C LYS A 27 8.48 15.73 2.35
N ALA A 28 8.84 14.54 2.78
CA ALA A 28 10.20 14.22 3.23
C ALA A 28 11.22 14.13 2.07
N LYS A 29 10.76 14.12 0.80
CA LYS A 29 11.57 13.87 -0.40
C LYS A 29 12.38 12.57 -0.32
N LYS A 30 12.03 11.68 0.59
CA LYS A 30 12.65 10.37 0.80
C LYS A 30 11.62 9.42 1.41
N PRO A 31 11.72 8.11 1.16
CA PRO A 31 10.86 7.13 1.80
C PRO A 31 11.05 7.13 3.32
N ILE A 32 9.97 7.32 4.08
CA ILE A 32 9.97 7.37 5.55
C ILE A 32 9.73 6.01 6.22
N TYR A 33 9.63 4.93 5.43
CA TYR A 33 9.42 3.56 5.89
C TYR A 33 10.57 2.66 5.42
N SER A 34 10.74 1.50 6.05
CA SER A 34 11.83 0.58 5.71
C SER A 34 11.54 -0.21 4.43
N GLN A 35 12.60 -0.65 3.73
CA GLN A 35 12.47 -1.55 2.59
C GLN A 35 11.79 -2.88 2.97
N LYS A 36 12.02 -3.37 4.19
CA LYS A 36 11.36 -4.58 4.72
C LYS A 36 9.84 -4.40 4.82
N PHE A 37 9.39 -3.23 5.28
CA PHE A 37 7.97 -2.88 5.34
C PHE A 37 7.31 -2.91 3.95
N VAL A 38 7.99 -2.39 2.93
CA VAL A 38 7.46 -2.39 1.56
C VAL A 38 7.29 -3.82 1.02
N TRP A 39 8.27 -4.69 1.26
CA TRP A 39 8.16 -6.10 0.87
C TRP A 39 7.01 -6.82 1.56
N LEU A 40 6.82 -6.61 2.87
CA LEU A 40 5.68 -7.16 3.61
C LEU A 40 4.36 -6.68 3.01
N ARG A 41 4.25 -5.38 2.68
CA ARG A 41 3.07 -4.82 2.01
C ARG A 41 2.84 -5.50 0.66
N ILE A 42 3.84 -5.63 -0.20
CA ILE A 42 3.69 -6.27 -1.52
C ILE A 42 3.19 -7.71 -1.38
N ILE A 43 3.80 -8.50 -0.50
CA ILE A 43 3.37 -9.90 -0.25
C ILE A 43 1.93 -9.93 0.24
N GLY A 44 1.58 -9.06 1.20
CA GLY A 44 0.22 -8.93 1.70
C GLY A 44 -0.78 -8.56 0.59
N CYS A 45 -0.42 -7.64 -0.31
CA CYS A 45 -1.26 -7.27 -1.45
C CYS A 45 -1.53 -8.46 -2.37
N LEU A 46 -0.49 -9.24 -2.69
CA LEU A 46 -0.63 -10.42 -3.55
C LEU A 46 -1.57 -11.45 -2.92
N LEU A 47 -1.39 -11.76 -1.63
CA LEU A 47 -2.26 -12.67 -0.90
C LEU A 47 -3.71 -12.18 -0.87
N LEU A 48 -3.91 -10.89 -0.65
CA LEU A 48 -5.25 -10.30 -0.57
C LEU A 48 -5.91 -10.12 -1.95
N MET A 49 -5.12 -10.00 -3.02
CA MET A 49 -5.65 -10.07 -4.39
C MET A 49 -6.14 -11.50 -4.73
N VAL A 50 -5.43 -12.54 -4.30
CA VAL A 50 -5.90 -13.94 -4.41
C VAL A 50 -7.21 -14.11 -3.63
N GLU A 51 -7.26 -13.59 -2.41
CA GLU A 51 -8.48 -13.60 -1.61
C GLU A 51 -9.62 -12.84 -2.30
N ALA A 52 -9.34 -11.69 -2.92
CA ALA A 52 -10.33 -10.93 -3.66
C ALA A 52 -10.95 -11.69 -4.83
N VAL A 53 -10.16 -12.52 -5.52
CA VAL A 53 -10.68 -13.44 -6.54
C VAL A 53 -11.55 -14.52 -5.90
N ARG A 54 -11.12 -15.10 -4.78
CA ARG A 54 -11.87 -16.14 -4.05
C ARG A 54 -13.25 -15.66 -3.58
N VAL A 55 -13.36 -14.39 -3.20
CA VAL A 55 -14.63 -13.77 -2.75
C VAL A 55 -15.34 -12.99 -3.86
N GLU A 56 -14.88 -13.10 -5.10
CA GLU A 56 -15.45 -12.45 -6.29
C GLU A 56 -15.62 -10.93 -6.18
N SER A 57 -14.72 -10.26 -5.45
CA SER A 57 -14.79 -8.81 -5.19
C SER A 57 -13.81 -8.01 -6.05
N ILE A 58 -14.31 -7.45 -7.15
CA ILE A 58 -13.53 -6.57 -8.04
C ILE A 58 -12.98 -5.34 -7.31
N ALA A 59 -13.77 -4.74 -6.42
CA ALA A 59 -13.35 -3.55 -5.67
C ALA A 59 -12.18 -3.87 -4.73
N PHE A 60 -12.24 -5.04 -4.06
CA PHE A 60 -11.18 -5.51 -3.19
C PHE A 60 -9.90 -5.80 -3.97
N PHE A 61 -10.03 -6.41 -5.15
CA PHE A 61 -8.91 -6.67 -6.05
C PHE A 61 -8.25 -5.37 -6.53
N LEU A 62 -9.04 -4.42 -7.05
CA LEU A 62 -8.54 -3.14 -7.57
C LEU A 62 -7.83 -2.32 -6.49
N MET A 63 -8.36 -2.33 -5.26
CA MET A 63 -7.74 -1.66 -4.12
C MET A 63 -6.33 -2.19 -3.87
N TYR A 64 -6.14 -3.52 -3.77
CA TYR A 64 -4.82 -4.10 -3.52
C TYR A 64 -3.90 -4.07 -4.72
N PHE A 65 -4.44 -4.09 -5.93
CA PHE A 65 -3.66 -3.90 -7.15
C PHE A 65 -3.03 -2.50 -7.20
N ALA A 66 -3.84 -1.45 -6.99
CA ALA A 66 -3.35 -0.06 -6.96
C ALA A 66 -2.31 0.15 -5.85
N THR A 67 -2.61 -0.38 -4.67
CA THR A 67 -1.75 -0.46 -3.49
C THR A 67 -0.41 -1.16 -3.79
N GLY A 68 -0.44 -2.30 -4.48
CA GLY A 68 0.75 -3.03 -4.93
C GLY A 68 1.61 -2.21 -5.90
N ILE A 69 0.99 -1.55 -6.88
CA ILE A 69 1.70 -0.65 -7.82
C ILE A 69 2.43 0.47 -7.06
N MET A 70 1.76 1.10 -6.09
CA MET A 70 2.36 2.16 -5.28
C MET A 70 3.55 1.65 -4.46
N MET A 71 3.49 0.43 -3.93
CA MET A 71 4.62 -0.17 -3.19
C MET A 71 5.80 -0.51 -4.10
N VAL A 72 5.54 -1.01 -5.32
CA VAL A 72 6.58 -1.25 -6.32
C VAL A 72 7.26 0.06 -6.73
N TYR A 73 6.48 1.11 -6.98
CA TYR A 73 7.03 2.45 -7.22
C TYR A 73 7.86 2.97 -6.04
N SER A 74 7.44 2.68 -4.81
CA SER A 74 8.18 3.06 -3.61
C SER A 74 9.53 2.35 -3.53
N LEU A 75 9.62 1.08 -3.95
CA LEU A 75 10.90 0.34 -4.03
C LEU A 75 11.87 0.96 -5.04
N THR A 76 11.40 1.41 -6.20
CA THR A 76 12.30 2.04 -7.20
C THR A 76 12.88 3.34 -6.65
N LYS A 77 12.07 4.16 -5.97
CA LYS A 77 12.54 5.37 -5.29
C LYS A 77 13.49 5.09 -4.13
N MET A 78 13.25 4.03 -3.35
CA MET A 78 14.19 3.62 -2.29
C MET A 78 15.56 3.22 -2.84
N LYS A 79 15.59 2.49 -3.96
CA LYS A 79 16.85 2.12 -4.62
C LYS A 79 17.61 3.37 -5.06
N ASP A 80 16.93 4.33 -5.69
CA ASP A 80 17.52 5.61 -6.12
C ASP A 80 18.10 6.44 -4.97
N HIS A 81 17.43 6.44 -3.80
CA HIS A 81 17.93 7.16 -2.62
C HIS A 81 19.12 6.47 -1.96
N LYS A 82 19.18 5.13 -1.97
CA LYS A 82 20.36 4.38 -1.50
C LYS A 82 21.58 4.64 -2.39
N THR A 83 21.41 4.74 -3.71
CA THR A 83 22.52 5.06 -4.64
C THR A 83 22.99 6.51 -4.55
N LYS A 84 22.14 7.44 -4.10
CA LYS A 84 22.51 8.87 -3.97
C LYS A 84 23.16 9.26 -2.63
N GLY A 85 23.44 8.31 -1.74
CA GLY A 85 24.33 8.56 -0.59
C GLY A 85 23.86 9.62 0.41
N TYR A 86 22.56 9.68 0.72
CA TYR A 86 22.05 10.50 1.83
C TYR A 86 21.99 9.64 3.10
N PHE A 87 23.14 9.47 3.74
CA PHE A 87 23.24 9.07 5.15
C PHE A 87 23.57 10.29 5.99
#